data_AF-A0A7V2ADH6-F1
#
_entry.id   AF-A0A7V2ADH6-F1
#
_cell.length_a   1.000
_cell.length_b   1.000
_cell.length_c   1.000
_cell.angle_alpha   90.00
_cell.angle_beta   90.00
_cell.angle_gamma   90.00
#
_symmetry.space_group_name_H-M   'P 1'
#
loop_
_entity.id
_entity.type
_entity.pdbx_description
1 polymer ?
#
loop_
_entity_poly.entity_id
_entity_poly.type
_entity_poly.pdbx_seq_one_letter_code
_entity_poly.pdbx_strand_id
1 'polypeptide(L)'
;YLEPGRLSPAALIGEIESGLYVTELIGMGVNMVTGDYSRGAAGFWIENGEIAYPVSEITVAGNLKDMFANLAPADDLEFRYGTNAPTVRVDGMTVAGA
;
A
#
# COMPACT_ATOMS: atom_id res chain seq x y z
N TYR A 1 3.89 1.68 16.92
CA TYR A 1 4.24 0.80 15.79
C TYR A 1 2.99 -0.01 15.44
N LEU A 2 2.90 -0.54 14.22
CA LEU A 2 1.86 -1.50 13.84
C LEU A 2 2.38 -2.91 14.13
N GLU A 3 1.58 -3.75 14.80
CA GLU A 3 1.96 -5.15 15.05
C GLU A 3 2.10 -5.92 13.73
N PRO A 4 3.14 -6.77 13.59
CA PRO A 4 3.32 -7.57 12.39
C PRO A 4 2.24 -8.65 12.28
N GLY A 5 1.91 -9.01 11.05
CA GLY A 5 1.06 -10.14 10.73
C GLY A 5 1.84 -11.47 10.73
N ARG A 6 1.28 -12.46 10.02
CA ARG A 6 1.84 -13.81 9.93
C ARG A 6 2.44 -14.15 8.58
N LEU A 7 2.07 -13.40 7.54
CA LEU A 7 2.47 -13.68 6.17
C LEU A 7 3.68 -12.81 5.81
N SER A 8 4.61 -13.39 5.05
CA SER A 8 5.70 -12.62 4.49
C SER A 8 5.20 -11.66 3.40
N PRO A 9 5.96 -10.60 3.08
CA PRO A 9 5.63 -9.72 1.97
C PRO A 9 5.42 -10.48 0.65
N ALA A 10 6.26 -11.47 0.38
CA ALA A 10 6.14 -12.33 -0.81
C ALA A 10 4.85 -13.17 -0.77
N ALA A 11 4.45 -13.68 0.39
CA ALA A 11 3.20 -14.41 0.54
C ALA A 11 1.98 -13.49 0.33
N LEU A 12 1.99 -12.28 0.88
CA LEU A 12 0.92 -11.30 0.62
C LEU A 12 0.84 -10.91 -0.85
N ILE A 13 1.97 -10.65 -1.50
CA ILE A 13 2.04 -10.35 -2.94
C ILE A 13 1.49 -11.53 -3.74
N GLY A 14 1.85 -12.77 -3.38
CA GLY A 14 1.37 -13.99 -4.02
C GLY A 14 -0.15 -14.19 -4.01
N GLU A 15 -0.88 -13.52 -3.11
CA GLU A 15 -2.34 -13.56 -3.03
C GLU A 15 -3.04 -12.46 -3.87
N ILE A 16 -2.27 -11.65 -4.61
CA ILE A 16 -2.78 -10.52 -5.38
C ILE A 16 -2.80 -10.87 -6.87
N GLU A 17 -3.99 -11.06 -7.44
CA GLU A 17 -4.17 -11.31 -8.89
C GLU A 17 -3.77 -10.09 -9.73
N SER A 18 -4.17 -8.89 -9.29
CA SER A 18 -3.77 -7.63 -9.91
C SER A 18 -3.72 -6.55 -8.84
N GLY A 19 -2.63 -5.79 -8.80
CA GLY A 19 -2.47 -4.74 -7.80
C GLY A 19 -1.20 -3.93 -7.97
N LEU A 20 -0.96 -3.06 -7.00
CA LEU A 20 0.15 -2.13 -7.01
C LEU A 20 0.98 -2.26 -5.73
N TYR A 21 2.26 -2.58 -5.88
CA TYR A 21 3.23 -2.50 -4.81
C TYR A 21 3.86 -1.10 -4.78
N VAL A 22 3.44 -0.27 -3.82
CA VAL A 22 3.91 1.12 -3.69
C VAL A 22 5.21 1.17 -2.91
N THR A 23 6.23 1.81 -3.48
CA THR A 23 7.52 2.04 -2.81
C THR A 23 7.82 3.52 -2.56
N GLU A 24 7.11 4.42 -3.23
CA GLU A 24 7.26 5.86 -3.07
C GLU A 24 5.90 6.56 -3.13
N LEU A 25 5.74 7.60 -2.30
CA LEU A 25 4.54 8.44 -2.26
C LEU A 25 4.93 9.93 -2.32
N ILE A 26 4.28 10.67 -3.21
CA ILE A 26 4.60 12.06 -3.51
C ILE A 26 3.41 12.96 -3.17
N GLY A 27 3.72 14.16 -2.67
CA GLY A 27 2.74 15.20 -2.42
C GLY A 27 1.97 15.09 -1.11
N MET A 28 1.18 16.12 -0.84
CA MET A 28 0.26 16.23 0.29
C MET A 28 -1.15 15.97 -0.22
N GLY A 29 -1.85 15.01 0.37
CA GLY A 29 -3.13 14.58 -0.20
C GLY A 29 -4.00 13.82 0.80
N VAL A 30 -3.96 14.26 2.05
CA VAL A 30 -4.73 13.65 3.13
C VAL A 30 -5.60 14.73 3.76
N ASN A 31 -6.91 14.55 3.71
CA ASN A 31 -7.86 15.36 4.44
C ASN A 31 -8.17 14.70 5.79
N MET A 32 -7.64 15.25 6.88
CA MET A 32 -7.82 14.67 8.22
C MET A 32 -9.24 14.83 8.79
N VAL A 33 -10.07 15.71 8.22
CA VAL A 33 -11.45 15.91 8.68
C VAL A 33 -12.38 14.85 8.10
N THR A 34 -12.27 14.57 6.80
CA THR A 34 -13.14 13.63 6.08
C THR A 34 -12.53 12.23 5.98
N GLY A 35 -11.20 12.13 6.06
CA GLY A 35 -10.44 10.91 5.80
C GLY A 35 -10.07 10.71 4.34
N ASP A 36 -10.39 11.64 3.43
CA ASP A 36 -10.08 11.45 2.01
C ASP A 36 -8.57 11.42 1.78
N TYR A 37 -8.13 10.41 1.05
CA TYR A 37 -6.73 10.14 0.75
C TYR A 37 -6.55 10.09 -0.77
N SER A 38 -5.58 10.85 -1.28
CA SER A 38 -5.21 10.85 -2.70
C SER A 38 -3.78 11.34 -2.86
N ARG A 39 -2.83 10.48 -3.23
CA ARG A 39 -1.41 10.85 -3.40
C ARG A 39 -0.83 10.28 -4.68
N GLY A 40 0.17 10.99 -5.23
CA GLY A 40 1.01 10.43 -6.28
C GLY A 40 1.82 9.26 -5.73
N ALA A 41 2.03 8.24 -6.55
CA ALA A 41 2.75 7.03 -6.17
C ALA A 41 3.65 6.52 -7.30
N ALA A 42 4.66 5.77 -6.91
CA ALA A 42 5.49 4.95 -7.79
C ALA A 42 5.83 3.62 -7.11
N GLY A 43 6.18 2.63 -7.91
CA GLY A 43 6.51 1.29 -7.42
C GLY A 43 6.44 0.27 -8.55
N PHE A 44 5.78 -0.86 -8.30
CA PHE A 44 5.70 -1.96 -9.25
C PHE A 44 4.28 -2.51 -9.36
N TRP A 45 3.90 -2.87 -10.58
CA TRP A 45 2.65 -3.58 -10.82
C TRP A 45 2.78 -5.05 -10.41
N ILE A 46 1.71 -5.62 -9.86
CA ILE A 46 1.59 -7.03 -9.50
C ILE A 46 0.63 -7.69 -10.47
N GLU A 47 1.04 -8.80 -11.08
CA GLU A 47 0.20 -9.66 -11.92
C GLU A 47 0.32 -11.11 -11.46
N ASN A 48 -0.81 -11.76 -11.21
CA ASN A 48 -0.90 -13.18 -10.82
C ASN A 48 0.04 -13.58 -9.67
N GLY A 49 0.16 -12.71 -8.66
CA GLY A 49 0.99 -12.96 -7.50
C GLY A 49 2.48 -12.63 -7.68
N GLU A 50 2.88 -12.03 -8.79
CA GLU A 50 4.28 -11.72 -9.10
C GLU A 50 4.48 -10.22 -9.42
N ILE A 51 5.63 -9.67 -9.04
CA ILE A 51 6.03 -8.32 -9.45
C ILE A 51 6.36 -8.34 -10.93
N ALA A 52 5.59 -7.60 -11.73
CA ALA A 52 5.66 -7.63 -13.19
C ALA A 52 6.62 -6.55 -13.74
N TYR A 53 6.30 -5.27 -13.54
CA TYR A 53 7.06 -4.16 -14.11
C TYR A 53 6.97 -2.89 -13.25
N PRO A 54 7.97 -1.98 -13.33
CA PRO A 54 7.92 -0.72 -12.61
C PRO A 54 6.85 0.21 -13.18
N VAL A 55 6.22 0.99 -12.31
CA VAL A 55 5.21 2.00 -12.64
C VAL A 55 5.47 3.30 -11.89
N SER A 56 5.16 4.42 -12.53
CA SER A 56 5.35 5.77 -12.01
C SER A 56 4.25 6.70 -12.52
N GLU A 57 4.18 7.92 -11.99
CA GLU A 57 3.21 8.95 -12.41
C GLU A 57 1.74 8.52 -12.23
N ILE A 58 1.48 7.63 -11.27
CA ILE A 58 0.13 7.18 -10.91
C ILE A 58 -0.35 7.85 -9.63
N THR A 59 -1.66 7.85 -9.43
CA THR A 59 -2.32 8.33 -8.22
C THR A 59 -3.05 7.19 -7.53
N VAL A 60 -2.87 7.07 -6.23
CA VAL A 60 -3.63 6.15 -5.37
C VAL A 60 -4.60 6.94 -4.52
N ALA A 61 -5.87 6.51 -4.48
CA ALA A 61 -6.93 7.20 -3.76
C ALA A 61 -7.84 6.24 -2.99
N GLY A 62 -8.42 6.75 -1.90
CA GLY A 62 -9.33 6.02 -1.01
C GLY A 62 -9.80 6.88 0.15
N ASN A 63 -10.40 6.27 1.17
CA ASN A 63 -10.70 6.92 2.45
C ASN A 63 -9.97 6.19 3.58
N LEU A 64 -9.31 6.94 4.47
CA LEU A 64 -8.51 6.41 5.58
C LEU A 64 -9.28 5.42 6.45
N LYS A 65 -10.58 5.62 6.68
CA LYS A 65 -11.39 4.68 7.48
C LYS A 65 -11.47 3.31 6.83
N ASP A 66 -11.74 3.27 5.54
CA ASP A 66 -11.84 2.04 4.77
C ASP A 66 -10.46 1.39 4.58
N MET A 67 -9.43 2.21 4.39
CA MET A 67 -8.05 1.74 4.31
C MET A 67 -7.63 0.99 5.57
N PHE A 68 -7.88 1.58 6.76
CA PHE A 68 -7.54 0.92 8.02
C PHE A 68 -8.42 -0.30 8.32
N ALA A 69 -9.68 -0.29 7.90
CA ALA A 69 -10.59 -1.43 8.07
C ALA A 69 -10.20 -2.64 7.20
N ASN A 70 -9.58 -2.40 6.04
CA ASN A 70 -9.18 -3.43 5.08
C ASN A 70 -7.65 -3.60 5.01
N LEU A 71 -6.94 -3.26 6.09
CA LEU A 71 -5.48 -3.38 6.17
C LEU A 71 -5.07 -4.77 6.67
N ALA A 72 -4.10 -5.38 5.99
CA ALA A 72 -3.43 -6.59 6.42
C ALA A 72 -1.90 -6.38 6.51
N PRO A 73 -1.29 -6.52 7.71
CA PRO A 73 0.16 -6.39 7.86
C PRO A 73 0.92 -7.67 7.48
N ALA A 74 2.14 -7.51 6.96
CA ALA A 74 3.13 -8.57 6.78
C ALA A 74 3.95 -8.82 8.07
N ASP A 75 4.88 -9.78 8.03
CA ASP A 75 5.74 -10.18 9.15
C ASP A 75 7.09 -9.45 9.24
N ASP A 76 7.38 -8.52 8.33
CA ASP A 76 8.67 -7.86 8.14
C ASP A 76 8.83 -6.54 8.92
N LEU A 77 8.26 -6.44 10.13
CA LEU A 77 8.40 -5.23 10.94
C LEU A 77 9.86 -5.02 11.37
N GLU A 78 10.41 -3.86 11.01
CA GLU A 78 11.72 -3.41 11.48
C GLU A 78 11.62 -2.04 12.18
N PHE A 79 12.38 -1.86 13.27
CA PHE A 79 12.40 -0.61 14.03
C PHE A 79 13.53 0.30 13.54
N ARG A 80 13.19 1.25 12.67
CA ARG A 80 14.14 2.18 12.04
C ARG A 80 13.87 3.66 12.35
N TYR A 81 12.63 4.01 12.68
CA TYR A 81 12.16 5.39 12.85
C TYR A 81 11.32 5.58 14.13
N GLY A 82 10.78 6.79 14.35
CA GLY A 82 9.88 7.07 15.48
C GLY A 82 8.51 6.38 15.37
N THR A 83 8.07 6.10 14.13
CA THR A 83 6.88 5.30 13.81
C THR A 83 7.31 4.20 12.84
N ASN A 84 6.99 2.94 13.16
CA ASN A 84 7.37 1.77 12.36
C ASN A 84 6.15 0.91 12.08
N ALA A 85 6.12 0.32 10.89
CA ALA A 85 5.12 -0.63 10.42
C ALA A 85 5.83 -1.65 9.51
N PRO A 86 5.31 -2.89 9.42
CA PRO A 86 5.70 -3.83 8.37
C PRO A 86 5.20 -3.34 7.00
N THR A 87 5.48 -4.11 5.96
CA THR A 87 4.74 -4.03 4.70
C THR A 87 3.24 -4.22 4.97
N VAL A 88 2.40 -3.43 4.31
CA VAL A 88 0.94 -3.50 4.48
C VAL A 88 0.24 -3.66 3.13
N ARG A 89 -0.72 -4.59 3.09
CA ARG A 89 -1.70 -4.69 2.02
C ARG A 89 -2.95 -3.90 2.42
N VAL A 90 -3.49 -3.14 1.47
CA VAL A 90 -4.75 -2.41 1.65
C VAL A 90 -5.64 -2.71 0.46
N ASP A 91 -6.75 -3.40 0.71
CA ASP A 91 -7.74 -3.70 -0.33
C ASP A 91 -8.70 -2.52 -0.55
N GLY A 92 -9.29 -2.44 -1.75
CA GLY A 92 -10.31 -1.43 -2.07
C GLY A 92 -9.78 -0.04 -2.42
N MET A 93 -8.49 0.08 -2.74
CA MET A 93 -7.90 1.33 -3.23
C MET A 93 -8.21 1.57 -4.70
N THR A 94 -8.36 2.85 -5.07
CA THR A 94 -8.42 3.27 -6.48
C THR A 94 -7.03 3.63 -6.98
N VAL A 95 -6.67 3.12 -8.15
CA VAL A 95 -5.45 3.51 -8.87
C VAL A 95 -5.87 4.26 -10.14
N ALA A 96 -5.36 5.46 -10.33
CA ALA A 96 -5.60 6.29 -11.51
C ALA A 96 -4.26 6.65 -12.18
N GLY A 97 -4.18 6.45 -13.48
CA GLY A 97 -2.99 6.67 -14.30
C GLY A 97 -3.29 6.32 -15.77
N ALA A 98 -2.48 6.82 -16.69
CA ALA A 98 -2.62 6.59 -18.13
C ALA A 98 -1.64 5.52 -18.62
#